data_AF-A0AA38I510-F1
#
_entry.id   AF-A0AA38I510-F1
#
_cell.length_a   1.000
_cell.length_b   1.000
_cell.length_c   1.000
_cell.angle_alpha   90.00
_cell.angle_beta   90.00
_cell.angle_gamma   90.00
#
_symmetry.space_group_name_H-M   'P 1'
#
loop_
_entity.id
_entity.type
_entity.pdbx_description
1 polymer ?
#
loop_
_entity_poly.entity_id
_entity_poly.type
_entity_poly.pdbx_seq_one_letter_code
_entity_poly.pdbx_strand_id
1 'polypeptide(L)'
;MCFFCDKECESERRGWELEELIGELDLEVLNRPSDLFTFSGPMAEPDIDVTVVNGGWLERFVCDTWEVKEDWGVSDHNCISINPSVCKVCGGSSKCRKMRRGWSMGMRCKC
;
A
#
# COMPACT_ATOMS: atom_id res chain seq x y z
N MET A 1 15.26 -16.03 28.24
CA MET A 1 15.77 -15.01 29.18
C MET A 1 16.77 -14.17 28.40
N CYS A 2 16.32 -13.06 27.84
CA CYS A 2 17.19 -12.12 27.12
C CYS A 2 17.74 -11.12 28.14
N PHE A 3 19.06 -11.13 28.33
CA PHE A 3 19.78 -10.22 29.21
C PHE A 3 20.23 -9.01 28.39
N PHE A 4 19.71 -7.82 28.72
CA PHE A 4 20.16 -6.49 28.31
C PHE A 4 20.36 -6.25 26.80
N CYS A 5 19.33 -5.71 26.14
CA CYS A 5 19.51 -4.81 25.01
C CYS A 5 18.40 -3.74 25.07
N ASP A 6 18.65 -2.65 25.80
CA ASP A 6 17.80 -1.45 25.91
C ASP A 6 17.78 -0.63 24.60
N LYS A 7 17.65 -1.32 23.47
CA LYS A 7 17.34 -0.75 22.18
C LYS A 7 16.26 -1.63 21.57
N GLU A 8 15.00 -1.28 21.81
CA GLU A 8 14.00 -1.46 20.76
C GLU A 8 14.67 -0.99 19.46
N CYS A 9 14.73 -1.86 18.45
CA CYS A 9 15.45 -1.53 17.24
C CYS A 9 14.81 -0.26 16.67
N GLU A 10 15.60 0.74 16.26
CA GLU A 10 15.06 2.02 15.77
C GLU A 10 14.00 1.83 14.67
N SER A 11 14.13 0.76 13.87
CA SER A 11 13.14 0.31 12.89
C SER A 11 11.81 -0.12 13.51
N GLU A 12 11.82 -0.84 14.63
CA GLU A 12 10.60 -1.25 15.35
C GLU A 12 9.87 -0.04 15.91
N ARG A 13 10.62 0.90 16.51
CA ARG A 13 10.07 2.17 17.01
C ARG A 13 9.39 2.97 15.90
N ARG A 14 10.05 3.11 14.74
CA ARG A 14 9.48 3.78 13.56
C ARG A 14 8.25 3.04 13.01
N GLY A 15 8.25 1.71 13.10
CA GLY A 15 7.10 0.88 12.75
C GLY A 15 5.89 1.19 13.63
N TRP A 16 6.09 1.23 14.95
CA TRP A 16 5.02 1.58 15.90
C TRP A 16 4.50 3.00 15.70
N GLU A 17 5.38 3.98 15.50
CA GLU A 17 4.96 5.37 15.21
C GLU A 17 4.11 5.45 13.92
N LEU A 18 4.45 4.66 12.90
CA LEU A 18 3.67 4.58 11.66
C LEU A 18 2.32 3.88 11.89
N GLU A 19 2.28 2.80 12.66
CA GLU A 19 1.05 2.08 13.02
C GLU A 19 0.08 2.98 13.80
N GLU A 20 0.58 3.75 14.78
CA GLU A 20 -0.22 4.73 15.52
C GLU A 20 -0.81 5.78 14.57
N LEU A 21 0.01 6.35 13.68
CA LEU A 21 -0.45 7.36 12.72
C LEU A 21 -1.50 6.81 11.74
N ILE A 22 -1.35 5.57 11.28
CA ILE A 22 -2.33 4.90 10.42
C ILE A 22 -3.68 4.79 11.14
N GLY A 23 -3.67 4.40 12.42
CA GLY A 23 -4.86 4.32 13.26
C GLY A 23 -5.50 5.68 13.53
N GLU A 24 -4.70 6.70 13.85
CA GLU A 24 -5.18 8.07 14.10
C GLU A 24 -5.87 8.70 12.87
N LEU A 25 -5.37 8.38 11.67
CA LEU A 25 -5.88 8.92 10.41
C LEU A 25 -6.97 8.06 9.76
N ASP A 26 -7.41 6.98 10.41
CA ASP A 26 -8.40 6.03 9.87
C ASP A 26 -8.01 5.54 8.46
N LEU A 27 -6.73 5.18 8.33
CA LEU A 27 -6.15 4.64 7.10
C LEU A 27 -6.12 3.11 7.17
N GLU A 28 -6.15 2.52 5.99
CA GLU A 28 -6.21 1.08 5.79
C GLU A 28 -5.01 0.64 4.97
N VAL A 29 -4.33 -0.42 5.43
CA VAL A 29 -3.15 -0.97 4.78
C VAL A 29 -3.57 -1.96 3.69
N LEU A 30 -3.09 -1.74 2.47
CA LEU A 30 -3.36 -2.62 1.32
C LEU A 30 -2.32 -3.72 1.13
N ASN A 31 -1.17 -3.65 1.80
CA ASN A 31 -0.13 -4.69 1.72
C ASN A 31 -0.73 -6.08 1.97
N ARG A 32 -0.25 -7.06 1.20
CA ARG A 32 -0.61 -8.47 1.35
C ARG A 32 0.65 -9.30 1.59
N PRO A 33 0.52 -10.47 2.24
CA PRO A 33 1.62 -11.43 2.28
C PRO A 33 2.11 -11.74 0.86
N SER A 34 3.43 -11.77 0.70
CA SER A 34 4.14 -11.94 -0.57
C SER A 34 5.36 -12.82 -0.32
N ASP A 35 5.75 -13.62 -1.32
CA ASP A 35 7.01 -14.37 -1.30
C ASP A 35 8.22 -13.47 -1.65
N LEU A 36 7.96 -12.24 -2.13
CA LEU A 36 8.94 -11.24 -2.52
C LEU A 36 8.95 -10.06 -1.55
N PHE A 37 10.13 -9.50 -1.31
CA PHE A 37 10.34 -8.30 -0.48
C PHE A 37 10.15 -7.00 -1.27
N THR A 38 9.74 -5.91 -0.61
CA THR A 38 9.61 -4.60 -1.30
C THR A 38 10.97 -3.93 -1.58
N PHE A 39 12.02 -4.32 -0.86
CA PHE A 39 13.39 -3.91 -1.11
C PHE A 39 14.30 -5.14 -1.17
N SER A 40 15.20 -5.19 -2.16
CA SER A 40 16.25 -6.19 -2.29
C SER A 40 17.57 -5.48 -2.61
N GLY A 41 18.42 -5.32 -1.60
CA GLY A 41 19.71 -4.67 -1.72
C GLY A 41 20.84 -5.56 -1.21
N PRO A 42 22.12 -5.15 -1.37
CA PRO A 42 23.28 -5.99 -1.07
C PRO A 42 23.39 -6.49 0.37
N MET A 43 22.71 -5.84 1.32
CA MET A 43 22.85 -6.09 2.76
C MET A 43 21.63 -6.77 3.38
N ALA A 44 20.44 -6.60 2.79
CA ALA A 44 19.18 -7.08 3.35
C ALA A 44 18.04 -7.02 2.33
N GLU A 45 16.99 -7.79 2.61
CA GLU A 45 15.74 -7.78 1.86
C GLU A 45 14.56 -7.61 2.83
N PRO A 46 14.21 -6.36 3.21
CA PRO A 46 13.10 -6.08 4.10
C PRO A 46 11.84 -5.60 3.36
N ASP A 47 10.69 -5.72 4.03
CA ASP A 47 9.45 -5.06 3.64
C ASP A 47 9.35 -3.68 4.30
N ILE A 48 9.67 -2.64 3.54
CA ILE A 48 9.73 -1.25 4.04
C ILE A 48 8.79 -0.30 3.31
N ASP A 49 8.16 -0.75 2.23
CA ASP A 49 7.21 0.04 1.46
C ASP A 49 5.77 -0.33 1.82
N VAL A 50 5.02 0.65 2.34
CA VAL A 50 3.63 0.47 2.80
C VAL A 50 2.67 1.21 1.87
N THR A 51 1.63 0.52 1.42
CA THR A 51 0.54 1.09 0.63
C THR A 51 -0.67 1.30 1.53
N VAL A 52 -1.08 2.56 1.71
CA VAL A 52 -2.24 2.93 2.54
C VAL A 52 -3.31 3.67 1.74
N VAL A 53 -4.57 3.51 2.13
CA VAL A 53 -5.72 4.24 1.57
C VAL A 53 -6.65 4.70 2.70
N ASN A 54 -7.51 5.68 2.43
CA ASN A 54 -8.57 6.04 3.38
C ASN A 54 -9.81 5.15 3.21
N GLY A 55 -10.66 5.07 4.23
CA GLY A 55 -11.90 4.28 4.20
C GLY A 55 -12.82 4.64 3.02
N GLY A 56 -12.93 5.92 2.67
CA GLY A 56 -13.74 6.37 1.52
C GLY A 56 -13.26 5.84 0.16
N TRP A 57 -11.99 5.43 0.06
CA TRP A 57 -11.46 4.73 -1.11
C TRP A 57 -11.95 3.28 -1.16
N LEU A 58 -11.90 2.57 -0.03
CA LEU A 58 -12.37 1.18 0.09
C LEU A 58 -13.88 1.04 -0.09
N GLU A 59 -14.66 2.05 0.28
CA GLU A 59 -16.10 2.10 -0.03
C GLU A 59 -16.37 2.12 -1.54
N ARG A 60 -15.43 2.66 -2.32
CA ARG A 60 -15.61 2.90 -3.75
C ARG A 60 -14.93 1.87 -4.62
N PHE A 61 -13.80 1.32 -4.20
CA PHE A 61 -12.98 0.43 -4.99
C PHE A 61 -12.73 -0.87 -4.24
N VAL A 62 -12.61 -1.96 -4.98
CA VAL A 62 -12.02 -3.20 -4.46
C VAL A 62 -10.55 -3.19 -4.89
N CYS A 63 -9.65 -3.70 -4.05
CA CYS A 63 -8.24 -3.89 -4.40
C CYS A 63 -7.82 -5.30 -4.01
N ASP A 64 -8.00 -6.21 -4.95
CA ASP A 64 -7.72 -7.63 -4.86
C ASP A 64 -6.37 -8.02 -5.46
N THR A 65 -5.62 -7.05 -5.99
CA THR A 65 -4.42 -7.29 -6.83
C THR A 65 -3.20 -6.53 -6.34
N TRP A 66 -3.00 -6.45 -5.01
CA TRP A 66 -1.75 -5.93 -4.47
C TRP A 66 -0.65 -6.99 -4.61
N GLU A 67 0.43 -6.66 -5.34
CA GLU A 67 1.52 -7.59 -5.62
C GLU A 67 2.86 -6.85 -5.75
N VAL A 68 3.95 -7.48 -5.31
CA VAL A 68 5.32 -7.02 -5.54
C VAL A 68 5.84 -7.57 -6.88
N LYS A 69 6.60 -6.76 -7.63
CA LYS A 69 7.19 -7.06 -8.94
C LYS A 69 8.68 -6.73 -8.95
N GLU A 70 9.51 -7.75 -8.77
CA GLU A 70 10.97 -7.62 -8.76
C GLU A 70 11.58 -7.35 -10.14
N ASP A 71 10.91 -7.77 -11.21
CA ASP A 71 11.41 -7.71 -12.59
C ASP A 71 10.99 -6.44 -13.35
N TRP A 72 10.28 -5.51 -12.69
CA TRP A 72 9.71 -4.30 -13.30
C TRP A 72 10.57 -3.05 -13.14
N GLY A 73 11.71 -3.17 -12.46
CA GLY A 73 12.63 -2.08 -12.21
C GLY A 73 14.09 -2.53 -12.22
N VAL A 74 14.98 -1.54 -12.10
CA VAL A 74 16.43 -1.75 -11.91
C VAL A 74 16.92 -1.14 -10.58
N SER A 75 15.97 -0.69 -9.75
CA SER A 75 16.22 -0.14 -8.42
C SER A 75 16.26 -1.28 -7.40
N ASP A 76 16.95 -1.08 -6.28
CA ASP A 76 16.89 -1.99 -5.13
C ASP A 76 15.47 -2.05 -4.53
N HIS A 77 14.61 -1.06 -4.82
CA HIS A 77 13.17 -1.14 -4.50
C HIS A 77 12.40 -1.88 -5.60
N ASN A 78 11.71 -2.95 -5.21
CA ASN A 78 10.81 -3.70 -6.07
C ASN A 78 9.51 -2.93 -6.28
N CYS A 79 8.98 -2.99 -7.50
CA CYS A 79 7.78 -2.23 -7.84
C CYS A 79 6.54 -2.86 -7.20
N ILE A 80 5.69 -2.05 -6.58
CA ILE A 80 4.38 -2.50 -6.08
C ILE A 80 3.34 -2.22 -7.16
N SER A 81 2.63 -3.27 -7.57
CA SER A 81 1.48 -3.18 -8.45
C SER A 81 0.20 -3.18 -7.64
N ILE A 82 -0.67 -2.22 -7.92
CA ILE A 82 -2.05 -2.20 -7.44
C ILE A 82 -2.98 -1.97 -8.61
N ASN A 83 -4.04 -2.77 -8.71
CA ASN A 83 -5.11 -2.52 -9.66
C ASN A 83 -6.44 -2.46 -8.91
N PRO A 84 -6.94 -1.25 -8.61
CA PRO A 84 -8.29 -1.13 -8.07
C PRO A 84 -9.29 -1.73 -9.05
N SER A 85 -9.87 -2.85 -8.65
CA SER A 85 -11.00 -3.42 -9.34
C SER A 85 -12.22 -2.48 -9.22
N VAL A 86 -13.05 -2.63 -10.25
CA VAL A 86 -14.35 -2.03 -10.49
C VAL A 86 -14.90 -1.14 -9.36
N CYS A 87 -15.23 0.11 -9.71
CA CYS A 87 -15.95 1.01 -8.81
C CYS A 87 -17.26 0.35 -8.32
N LYS A 88 -17.34 0.06 -7.01
CA LYS A 88 -18.48 -0.55 -6.32
C LYS A 88 -19.78 0.24 -6.54
N VAL A 89 -19.67 1.56 -6.68
CA VAL A 89 -20.82 2.47 -6.83
C VAL A 89 -21.48 2.34 -8.21
N CYS A 90 -20.71 2.10 -9.27
CA CYS A 90 -21.24 2.06 -10.63
C CYS A 90 -21.01 0.73 -11.37
N GLY A 91 -20.56 -0.31 -10.68
CA GLY A 91 -20.32 -1.64 -11.23
C GLY A 91 -19.35 -1.66 -12.41
N GLY A 92 -18.47 -0.66 -12.55
CA GLY A 92 -17.44 -0.64 -13.59
C GLY A 92 -17.94 -0.14 -14.94
N SER A 93 -19.08 0.57 -14.94
CA SER A 93 -19.64 1.19 -16.13
C SER A 93 -18.62 2.09 -16.86
N SER A 94 -18.80 2.24 -18.17
CA SER A 94 -17.94 3.03 -19.05
C SER A 94 -17.79 4.49 -18.62
N LYS A 95 -18.72 5.04 -17.82
CA LYS A 95 -18.62 6.39 -17.23
C LYS A 95 -17.45 6.53 -16.26
N CYS A 96 -17.03 5.45 -15.59
CA CYS A 96 -15.89 5.43 -14.68
C CYS A 96 -14.53 5.33 -15.41
N ARG A 97 -14.49 4.85 -16.66
CA ARG A 97 -13.22 4.72 -17.43
C ARG A 97 -12.52 6.04 -17.69
N LYS A 98 -13.26 7.16 -17.73
CA LYS A 98 -12.65 8.49 -17.87
C LYS A 98 -11.77 8.89 -16.68
N MET A 99 -11.87 8.20 -15.53
CA MET A 99 -11.02 8.44 -14.35
C MET A 99 -9.59 7.87 -14.47
N ARG A 100 -9.34 6.90 -15.35
CA ARG A 100 -8.02 6.23 -15.47
C ARG A 100 -6.89 7.11 -16.02
N ARG A 101 -7.16 8.38 -16.35
CA ARG A 101 -6.18 9.31 -16.97
C ARG A 101 -5.81 10.52 -16.11
N GLY A 102 -6.32 10.64 -14.89
CA GLY A 102 -6.01 11.78 -14.04
C GLY A 102 -6.14 11.43 -12.57
N TRP A 103 -5.01 11.25 -11.89
CA TRP A 103 -4.93 11.20 -10.44
C TRP A 103 -5.13 12.62 -9.90
N SER A 104 -6.37 13.11 -9.90
CA SER A 104 -6.73 14.33 -9.17
C SER A 104 -7.59 13.95 -7.97
N MET A 105 -7.01 14.14 -6.78
CA MET A 105 -7.71 14.13 -5.51
C MET A 105 -8.90 15.10 -5.61
N GLY A 106 -10.11 14.57 -5.76
CA GLY A 106 -11.33 15.39 -5.82
C GLY A 106 -12.41 14.93 -6.80
N MET A 107 -12.19 13.90 -7.61
CA MET A 107 -13.21 13.46 -8.56
C MET A 107 -14.26 12.52 -7.92
N ARG A 108 -15.41 13.09 -7.59
CA ARG A 108 -16.65 12.33 -7.33
C ARG A 108 -17.04 11.55 -8.58
N CYS A 109 -17.26 10.24 -8.45
CA CYS A 109 -18.00 9.49 -9.45
C CYS A 109 -19.39 10.14 -9.56
N LYS A 110 -19.68 10.81 -10.69
CA LYS A 110 -21.03 11.31 -11.01
C LYS A 110 -21.82 10.14 -11.61
N CYS A 111 -22.11 9.13 -10.79
CA CYS A 111 -23.16 8.16 -11.07
C CYS A 111 -24.47 8.72 -10.53
#